data_AF-A0A2K8U6L7-F1
#
_entry.id   AF-A0A2K8U6L7-F1
#
_cell.length_a   1.000
_cell.length_b   1.000
_cell.length_c   1.000
_cell.angle_alpha   90.00
_cell.angle_beta   90.00
_cell.angle_gamma   90.00
#
_symmetry.space_group_name_H-M   'P 1'
#
loop_
_entity.id
_entity.type
_entity.pdbx_description
1 polymer ?
#
loop_
_entity_poly.entity_id
_entity_poly.type
_entity_poly.pdbx_seq_one_letter_code
_entity_poly.pdbx_strand_id
1 'polypeptide(L)'
;MRPPRRWPPGRASGHCTRRTSIDPTNWPDEDPTMEYALSAFNAPCGRAGKFALICVHLRSFADNLLSAAPAAPLRVLLLLGLILLGPGVTVAAGLRESALAGSWYPADPAALGARVDGFLSAAQARPPAGTIRALIVPHAGYDYSGPTAGAGYALVKGQSYRRVLILAPSHHRGFRGLSVDAVDAYRTPLGEVPLDLEAVRTLRASPLVRADGDAGGAEHSIEIQLPLLQRALAPGWRLVPVLVGDLAGADDRTAAELLRPLADADTLVVVSSDFTHYGPRFGYLPFALDGQIAGRLEDLDGGAIERILAKDAAGFLAYQARTGVTICGYRPIDILLRMLGPGARVERIAYTTSGALTGDYRNSVSYAVLVVTDPAPLAAAAPDLPPAGAGDSATQTQLTAPSRPSAVAAPPAESDLKALHQLAIVSLDRAVLGPSAERDAAARQVAAALPDHLRAPAGAFVTLKLHGELRGCIGTIEPREPLDRAIIANADNAARRDPRFNPVAPAELRDLEVEVSVLTPPRPIASWEAFRVGEEGIVLSKDGRRAVFLPEVALGQGWTREETLSYLARKAGLPADAWRDGASFTVFTTTKYAAPYPAGTPGR
;
A
#
# COMPACT_ATOMS: atom_id res chain seq x y z
N MET A 1 -44.15 -55.35 -10.54
CA MET A 1 -43.04 -56.05 -11.22
C MET A 1 -41.75 -55.82 -10.44
N ARG A 2 -41.20 -56.89 -9.88
CA ARG A 2 -39.87 -57.09 -9.26
C ARG A 2 -39.46 -58.50 -9.72
N PRO A 3 -38.20 -58.94 -9.59
CA PRO A 3 -36.92 -58.51 -10.17
C PRO A 3 -36.30 -59.71 -10.96
N PRO A 4 -34.97 -59.84 -11.07
CA PRO A 4 -34.41 -61.13 -10.66
C PRO A 4 -33.24 -61.05 -9.68
N ARG A 5 -33.21 -62.09 -8.85
CA ARG A 5 -32.32 -62.50 -7.76
C ARG A 5 -31.24 -63.46 -8.35
N ARG A 6 -29.97 -63.40 -7.89
CA ARG A 6 -29.23 -64.40 -7.03
C ARG A 6 -29.05 -65.81 -7.65
N TRP A 7 -27.92 -66.54 -7.61
CA TRP A 7 -26.84 -66.82 -6.62
C TRP A 7 -25.94 -67.97 -7.19
N PRO A 8 -24.98 -68.66 -6.50
CA PRO A 8 -23.80 -68.32 -5.64
C PRO A 8 -22.59 -69.28 -5.95
N PRO A 9 -21.69 -69.73 -5.00
CA PRO A 9 -20.84 -69.07 -3.99
C PRO A 9 -19.33 -69.47 -4.05
N GLY A 10 -18.49 -68.73 -3.31
CA GLY A 10 -17.21 -69.22 -2.76
C GLY A 10 -16.80 -68.43 -1.52
N ARG A 11 -16.88 -69.05 -0.32
CA ARG A 11 -16.26 -68.60 0.96
C ARG A 11 -14.78 -69.04 0.97
N ALA A 12 -13.82 -68.53 1.75
CA ALA A 12 -13.81 -68.11 3.16
C ALA A 12 -12.57 -67.21 3.44
N SER A 13 -12.71 -66.13 4.23
CA SER A 13 -12.24 -65.96 5.64
C SER A 13 -10.80 -65.45 5.82
N GLY A 14 -10.66 -64.32 6.52
CA GLY A 14 -9.39 -63.83 7.08
C GLY A 14 -9.50 -62.39 7.60
N HIS A 15 -9.95 -62.22 8.84
CA HIS A 15 -9.92 -60.95 9.57
C HIS A 15 -8.48 -60.53 9.92
N CYS A 16 -8.14 -59.25 9.73
CA CYS A 16 -7.23 -58.55 10.63
C CYS A 16 -7.50 -57.04 10.57
N THR A 17 -8.14 -56.50 11.59
CA THR A 17 -8.28 -55.06 11.83
C THR A 17 -7.20 -54.61 12.79
N ARG A 18 -6.40 -53.60 12.41
CA ARG A 18 -5.76 -52.69 13.37
C ARG A 18 -5.88 -51.26 12.90
N ARG A 19 -6.61 -50.48 13.70
CA ARG A 19 -6.49 -49.02 13.81
C ARG A 19 -5.15 -48.71 14.48
N THR A 20 -4.49 -47.65 14.05
CA THR A 20 -3.48 -46.95 14.86
C THR A 20 -3.90 -45.50 15.01
N SER A 21 -4.34 -45.18 16.23
CA SER A 21 -4.37 -43.85 16.82
C SER A 21 -2.94 -43.39 17.11
N ILE A 22 -2.67 -42.11 16.88
CA ILE A 22 -1.41 -41.44 17.25
C ILE A 22 -1.55 -40.94 18.69
N ASP A 23 -0.57 -41.28 19.52
CA ASP A 23 -0.42 -40.89 20.93
C ASP A 23 0.61 -39.73 21.04
N PRO A 24 0.27 -38.60 21.69
CA PRO A 24 1.16 -37.45 21.84
C PRO A 24 1.89 -37.48 23.19
N THR A 25 2.91 -38.31 23.35
CA THR A 25 3.89 -38.17 24.44
C THR A 25 5.26 -38.68 24.00
N ASN A 26 6.12 -37.77 23.55
CA ASN A 26 7.57 -37.95 23.70
C ASN A 26 8.30 -36.61 23.52
N TRP A 27 8.63 -35.98 24.64
CA TRP A 27 9.71 -35.00 24.78
C TRP A 27 10.89 -35.72 25.42
N PRO A 28 12.14 -35.36 25.06
CA PRO A 28 13.20 -35.34 26.04
C PRO A 28 13.78 -33.92 26.16
N ASP A 29 13.74 -33.41 27.39
CA ASP A 29 14.68 -32.41 27.91
C ASP A 29 16.07 -33.06 28.01
N GLU A 30 17.13 -32.31 27.67
CA GLU A 30 18.26 -32.02 28.57
C GLU A 30 19.34 -31.21 27.83
N ASP A 31 19.64 -30.04 28.40
CA ASP A 31 20.80 -29.18 28.15
C ASP A 31 21.93 -29.59 29.10
N PRO A 32 23.20 -29.58 28.68
CA PRO A 32 24.14 -28.82 29.49
C PRO A 32 25.17 -27.99 28.71
N THR A 33 25.48 -26.87 29.34
CA THR A 33 26.46 -25.84 29.04
C THR A 33 27.94 -26.26 28.97
N MET A 34 28.71 -25.45 28.22
CA MET A 34 30.14 -25.07 28.37
C MET A 34 31.26 -25.91 27.71
N GLU A 35 32.14 -25.13 27.03
CA GLU A 35 33.60 -25.29 26.89
C GLU A 35 34.18 -26.16 25.74
N TYR A 36 34.71 -25.53 24.68
CA TYR A 36 36.16 -25.33 24.51
C TYR A 36 36.50 -24.57 23.21
N ALA A 37 37.42 -23.61 23.36
CA ALA A 37 38.12 -22.93 22.29
C ALA A 37 39.36 -23.73 21.84
N LEU A 38 39.86 -23.39 20.64
CA LEU A 38 41.23 -23.57 20.14
C LEU A 38 41.69 -25.01 19.80
N SER A 39 41.75 -25.32 18.50
CA SER A 39 42.96 -25.90 17.88
C SER A 39 42.98 -25.80 16.35
N ALA A 40 43.99 -25.08 15.84
CA ALA A 40 44.75 -25.28 14.59
C ALA A 40 43.98 -25.36 13.25
N PHE A 41 44.04 -24.37 12.35
CA PHE A 41 45.20 -23.94 11.53
C PHE A 41 46.05 -25.09 10.99
N ASN A 42 45.77 -25.54 9.76
CA ASN A 42 46.77 -25.94 8.75
C ASN A 42 46.17 -26.15 7.34
N ALA A 43 46.24 -25.08 6.52
CA ALA A 43 46.54 -25.01 5.06
C ALA A 43 45.70 -25.75 3.98
N PRO A 44 45.74 -25.36 2.67
CA PRO A 44 46.05 -24.06 2.05
C PRO A 44 45.08 -23.59 0.92
N CYS A 45 45.02 -22.26 0.78
CA CYS A 45 45.05 -21.45 -0.45
C CYS A 45 44.22 -21.83 -1.70
N GLY A 46 43.25 -20.97 -2.04
CA GLY A 46 42.67 -20.89 -3.39
C GLY A 46 41.64 -19.77 -3.56
N ARG A 47 42.07 -18.64 -4.15
CA ARG A 47 41.29 -17.52 -4.73
C ARG A 47 40.80 -16.40 -3.79
N ALA A 48 41.76 -15.59 -3.33
CA ALA A 48 41.54 -14.16 -3.07
C ALA A 48 42.20 -13.35 -4.21
N GLY A 49 41.53 -13.28 -5.36
CA GLY A 49 41.97 -12.52 -6.53
C GLY A 49 40.86 -11.56 -6.95
N LYS A 50 40.71 -10.44 -6.21
CA LYS A 50 39.97 -9.23 -6.64
C LYS A 50 40.11 -8.03 -5.68
N PHE A 51 40.62 -8.22 -4.45
CA PHE A 51 40.92 -7.10 -3.54
C PHE A 51 42.34 -6.51 -3.65
N ALA A 52 43.25 -7.16 -4.38
CA ALA A 52 44.64 -6.70 -4.52
C ALA A 52 44.84 -5.57 -5.56
N LEU A 53 43.88 -5.32 -6.46
CA LEU A 53 44.06 -4.33 -7.53
C LEU A 53 43.79 -2.88 -7.07
N ILE A 54 42.91 -2.68 -6.08
CA ILE A 54 42.55 -1.34 -5.58
C ILE A 54 43.63 -0.78 -4.64
N CYS A 55 44.35 -1.64 -3.90
CA CYS A 55 45.45 -1.22 -3.03
C CYS A 55 46.72 -0.81 -3.79
N VAL A 56 46.92 -1.32 -5.01
CA VAL A 56 48.11 -1.02 -5.82
C VAL A 56 48.01 0.33 -6.53
N HIS A 57 46.80 0.78 -6.90
CA HIS A 57 46.62 2.11 -7.52
C HIS A 57 46.66 3.27 -6.53
N LEU A 58 46.25 3.07 -5.27
CA LEU A 58 46.37 4.09 -4.23
C LEU A 58 47.83 4.32 -3.79
N ARG A 59 48.67 3.27 -3.79
CA ARG A 59 50.12 3.41 -3.54
C ARG A 59 50.83 4.19 -4.65
N SER A 60 50.57 3.84 -5.91
CA SER A 60 51.19 4.51 -7.06
C SER A 60 50.78 6.00 -7.19
N PHE A 61 49.58 6.35 -6.72
CA PHE A 61 49.12 7.75 -6.70
C PHE A 61 49.73 8.54 -5.53
N ALA A 62 49.87 7.92 -4.35
CA ALA A 62 50.54 8.51 -3.20
C ALA A 62 52.06 8.71 -3.44
N ASP A 63 52.71 7.75 -4.10
CA ASP A 63 54.14 7.80 -4.43
C ASP A 63 54.45 8.93 -5.45
N ASN A 64 53.53 9.21 -6.38
CA ASN A 64 53.64 10.31 -7.34
C ASN A 64 53.34 11.70 -6.73
N LEU A 65 52.51 11.79 -5.68
CA LEU A 65 52.27 13.04 -4.96
C LEU A 65 53.44 13.41 -4.02
N LEU A 66 54.11 12.41 -3.46
CA LEU A 66 55.26 12.59 -2.57
C LEU A 66 56.51 13.08 -3.31
N SER A 67 56.66 12.78 -4.62
CA SER A 67 57.82 13.16 -5.42
C SER A 67 57.78 14.62 -5.94
N ALA A 68 56.64 15.31 -5.87
CA ALA A 68 56.44 16.63 -6.48
C ALA A 68 56.49 17.86 -5.53
N ALA A 69 56.71 17.69 -4.22
CA ALA A 69 56.68 18.80 -3.25
C ALA A 69 58.08 19.17 -2.71
N PRO A 70 58.51 20.46 -2.73
CA PRO A 70 59.92 20.83 -2.52
C PRO A 70 60.32 21.19 -1.08
N ALA A 71 59.62 20.71 -0.03
CA ALA A 71 60.11 20.88 1.35
C ALA A 71 59.46 19.92 2.37
N ALA A 72 60.28 19.42 3.31
CA ALA A 72 59.91 18.48 4.37
C ALA A 72 58.71 18.86 5.28
N PRO A 73 58.44 20.13 5.65
CA PRO A 73 57.31 20.45 6.53
C PRO A 73 55.94 20.32 5.85
N LEU A 74 55.86 20.42 4.51
CA LEU A 74 54.60 20.29 3.78
C LEU A 74 54.14 18.83 3.64
N ARG A 75 55.10 17.88 3.62
CA ARG A 75 54.83 16.43 3.60
C ARG A 75 54.17 15.95 4.88
N VAL A 76 54.55 16.52 6.03
CA VAL A 76 53.99 16.16 7.35
C VAL A 76 52.56 16.66 7.53
N LEU A 77 52.23 17.86 7.00
CA LEU A 77 50.87 18.40 7.02
C LEU A 77 49.91 17.63 6.10
N LEU A 78 50.37 17.18 4.92
CA LEU A 78 49.58 16.33 4.01
C LEU A 78 49.33 14.92 4.59
N LEU A 79 50.32 14.34 5.27
CA LEU A 79 50.18 13.06 5.98
C LEU A 79 49.24 13.15 7.20
N LEU A 80 49.25 14.26 7.95
CA LEU A 80 48.30 14.50 9.04
C LEU A 80 46.87 14.78 8.54
N GLY A 81 46.71 15.45 7.39
CA GLY A 81 45.41 15.67 6.76
C GLY A 81 44.76 14.38 6.22
N LEU A 82 45.57 13.42 5.74
CA LEU A 82 45.10 12.11 5.27
C LEU A 82 44.78 11.13 6.41
N ILE A 83 45.31 11.35 7.63
CA ILE A 83 45.02 10.53 8.81
C ILE A 83 43.79 11.07 9.59
N LEU A 84 43.45 12.35 9.42
CA LEU A 84 42.22 12.97 9.95
C LEU A 84 40.99 12.76 9.04
N LEU A 85 41.19 12.36 7.79
CA LEU A 85 40.16 11.71 6.97
C LEU A 85 40.20 10.22 7.30
N GLY A 86 39.56 9.85 8.41
CA GLY A 86 39.40 8.46 8.82
C GLY A 86 38.90 7.58 7.66
N PRO A 87 39.14 6.26 7.71
CA PRO A 87 38.60 5.34 6.71
C PRO A 87 37.12 5.68 6.56
N GLY A 88 36.75 6.03 5.33
CA GLY A 88 35.47 6.65 5.03
C GLY A 88 34.37 5.99 5.82
N VAL A 89 33.47 6.79 6.37
CA VAL A 89 32.24 6.29 6.99
C VAL A 89 31.63 5.30 6.01
N THR A 90 31.88 4.01 6.25
CA THR A 90 31.15 2.93 5.62
C THR A 90 29.79 3.03 6.28
N VAL A 91 28.93 3.88 5.73
CA VAL A 91 27.49 3.75 5.90
C VAL A 91 27.24 2.29 5.52
N ALA A 92 26.87 1.46 6.49
CA ALA A 92 26.54 0.07 6.20
C ALA A 92 25.52 0.07 5.06
N ALA A 93 25.84 -0.64 3.98
CA ALA A 93 24.99 -0.72 2.81
C ALA A 93 23.61 -1.24 3.25
N GLY A 94 22.58 -0.40 3.17
CA GLY A 94 21.24 -0.78 3.59
C GLY A 94 20.72 -1.85 2.63
N LEU A 95 20.22 -2.97 3.13
CA LEU A 95 19.61 -4.00 2.31
C LEU A 95 18.17 -4.19 2.78
N ARG A 96 17.22 -4.14 1.84
CA ARG A 96 15.83 -4.50 2.10
C ARG A 96 15.63 -5.98 1.83
N GLU A 97 15.38 -6.74 2.89
CA GLU A 97 15.02 -8.16 2.79
C GLU A 97 13.60 -8.35 2.25
N SER A 98 13.36 -9.48 1.58
CA SER A 98 12.04 -9.82 1.05
C SER A 98 11.07 -10.16 2.18
N ALA A 99 9.90 -9.50 2.19
CA ALA A 99 8.79 -9.88 3.07
C ALA A 99 7.77 -10.82 2.37
N LEU A 100 7.90 -11.00 1.05
CA LEU A 100 6.93 -11.72 0.22
C LEU A 100 7.34 -13.18 -0.07
N ALA A 101 8.64 -13.49 0.02
CA ALA A 101 9.15 -14.82 -0.22
C ALA A 101 8.49 -15.85 0.71
N GLY A 102 7.94 -16.92 0.13
CA GLY A 102 7.26 -17.99 0.84
C GLY A 102 5.76 -17.75 1.09
N SER A 103 5.22 -16.57 0.75
CA SER A 103 3.80 -16.26 0.92
C SER A 103 3.14 -15.77 -0.37
N TRP A 104 3.69 -14.76 -1.03
CA TRP A 104 3.14 -14.22 -2.30
C TRP A 104 3.77 -14.87 -3.54
N TYR A 105 5.00 -15.38 -3.38
CA TYR A 105 5.73 -16.16 -4.37
C TYR A 105 6.70 -17.14 -3.67
N PRO A 106 7.18 -18.19 -4.34
CA PRO A 106 8.06 -19.18 -3.72
C PRO A 106 9.35 -18.60 -3.12
N ALA A 107 9.74 -19.03 -1.93
CA ALA A 107 11.01 -18.66 -1.31
C ALA A 107 12.21 -19.43 -1.91
N ASP A 108 11.97 -20.61 -2.49
CA ASP A 108 13.01 -21.39 -3.17
C ASP A 108 13.39 -20.73 -4.52
N PRO A 109 14.67 -20.41 -4.77
CA PRO A 109 15.09 -19.73 -5.99
C PRO A 109 14.79 -20.51 -7.28
N ALA A 110 14.92 -21.84 -7.26
CA ALA A 110 14.68 -22.66 -8.44
C ALA A 110 13.19 -22.73 -8.78
N ALA A 111 12.33 -22.92 -7.77
CA ALA A 111 10.88 -22.89 -7.92
C ALA A 111 10.38 -21.51 -8.37
N LEU A 112 10.89 -20.43 -7.79
CA LEU A 112 10.54 -19.07 -8.20
C LEU A 112 10.96 -18.80 -9.65
N GLY A 113 12.20 -19.17 -10.02
CA GLY A 113 12.72 -19.02 -11.37
C GLY A 113 11.87 -19.77 -12.40
N ALA A 114 11.60 -21.05 -12.16
CA ALA A 114 10.76 -21.88 -13.03
C ALA A 114 9.35 -21.33 -13.17
N ARG A 115 8.76 -20.84 -12.07
CA ARG A 115 7.41 -20.26 -12.05
C ARG A 115 7.33 -18.99 -12.91
N VAL A 116 8.29 -18.08 -12.74
CA VAL A 116 8.36 -16.84 -13.53
C VAL A 116 8.64 -17.14 -15.01
N ASP A 117 9.57 -18.05 -15.31
CA ASP A 117 9.87 -18.47 -16.68
C ASP A 117 8.65 -19.08 -17.38
N GLY A 118 7.82 -19.82 -16.64
CA GLY A 118 6.54 -20.35 -17.10
C GLY A 118 5.59 -19.24 -17.52
N PHE A 119 5.42 -18.19 -16.70
CA PHE A 119 4.58 -17.04 -17.05
C PHE A 119 5.10 -16.31 -18.29
N LEU A 120 6.41 -16.06 -18.37
CA LEU A 120 7.04 -15.38 -19.51
C LEU A 120 6.94 -16.17 -20.81
N SER A 121 6.94 -17.51 -20.74
CA SER A 121 6.91 -18.39 -21.92
C SER A 121 5.48 -18.71 -22.38
N ALA A 122 4.50 -18.62 -21.48
CA ALA A 122 3.08 -18.79 -21.81
C ALA A 122 2.47 -17.56 -22.50
N ALA A 123 3.16 -16.41 -22.46
CA ALA A 123 2.72 -15.18 -23.09
C ALA A 123 2.58 -15.34 -24.62
N GLN A 124 1.38 -15.08 -25.13
CA GLN A 124 1.08 -15.17 -26.57
C GLN A 124 1.19 -13.81 -27.28
N ALA A 125 1.28 -12.72 -26.51
CA ALA A 125 1.31 -11.37 -27.05
C ALA A 125 2.60 -11.11 -27.83
N ARG A 126 2.46 -10.53 -29.03
CA ARG A 126 3.60 -10.05 -29.81
C ARG A 126 4.02 -8.68 -29.28
N PRO A 127 5.33 -8.37 -29.22
CA PRO A 127 5.79 -7.03 -28.92
C PRO A 127 5.14 -6.00 -29.85
N PRO A 128 4.58 -4.89 -29.33
CA PRO A 128 4.05 -3.82 -30.17
C PRO A 128 5.16 -3.19 -31.01
N ALA A 129 4.79 -2.50 -32.09
CA ALA A 129 5.74 -1.75 -32.89
C ALA A 129 6.27 -0.54 -32.11
N GLY A 130 7.58 -0.34 -32.13
CA GLY A 130 8.26 0.78 -31.46
C GLY A 130 9.00 0.38 -30.19
N THR A 131 9.65 1.37 -29.56
CA THR A 131 10.42 1.15 -28.33
C THR A 131 9.49 1.18 -27.12
N ILE A 132 9.48 0.11 -26.34
CA ILE A 132 8.71 0.06 -25.09
C ILE A 132 9.36 1.00 -24.08
N ARG A 133 8.57 1.95 -23.55
CA ARG A 133 9.01 2.94 -22.56
C ARG A 133 8.39 2.71 -21.19
N ALA A 134 7.16 2.19 -21.16
CA ALA A 134 6.50 1.87 -19.91
C ALA A 134 5.60 0.63 -19.98
N LEU A 135 5.36 0.04 -18.81
CA LEU A 135 4.39 -1.03 -18.59
C LEU A 135 3.48 -0.65 -17.41
N ILE A 136 2.18 -0.91 -17.52
CA ILE A 136 1.25 -0.97 -16.39
C ILE A 136 0.98 -2.46 -16.15
N VAL A 137 1.29 -2.97 -14.96
CA VAL A 137 1.25 -4.41 -14.63
C VAL A 137 0.69 -4.66 -13.23
N PRO A 138 -0.01 -5.80 -13.00
CA PRO A 138 -0.63 -6.11 -11.72
C PRO A 138 0.38 -6.53 -10.64
N HIS A 139 -0.03 -6.47 -9.38
CA HIS A 139 0.80 -6.74 -8.20
C HIS A 139 0.17 -7.65 -7.13
N ALA A 140 -0.93 -8.35 -7.44
CA ALA A 140 -1.37 -9.45 -6.59
C ALA A 140 -0.35 -10.61 -6.52
N GLY A 141 -0.60 -11.60 -5.65
CA GLY A 141 0.23 -12.80 -5.55
C GLY A 141 0.30 -13.59 -6.86
N TYR A 142 1.41 -14.30 -7.07
CA TYR A 142 1.70 -14.99 -8.34
C TYR A 142 0.73 -16.12 -8.70
N ASP A 143 -0.03 -16.65 -7.74
CA ASP A 143 -1.13 -17.60 -8.01
C ASP A 143 -2.28 -16.95 -8.79
N TYR A 144 -2.43 -15.63 -8.71
CA TYR A 144 -3.52 -14.88 -9.34
C TYR A 144 -3.02 -14.05 -10.52
N SER A 145 -2.20 -13.02 -10.27
CA SER A 145 -1.82 -12.05 -11.29
C SER A 145 -0.58 -12.45 -12.09
N GLY A 146 0.18 -13.45 -11.63
CA GLY A 146 1.46 -13.87 -12.22
C GLY A 146 1.40 -14.13 -13.73
N PRO A 147 0.44 -14.91 -14.25
CA PRO A 147 0.27 -15.11 -15.69
C PRO A 147 0.03 -13.81 -16.46
N THR A 148 -0.80 -12.91 -15.92
CA THR A 148 -1.11 -11.62 -16.53
C THR A 148 0.11 -10.70 -16.53
N ALA A 149 0.81 -10.55 -15.39
CA ALA A 149 2.06 -9.79 -15.32
C ALA A 149 3.13 -10.35 -16.27
N GLY A 150 3.25 -11.68 -16.35
CA GLY A 150 4.14 -12.38 -17.27
C GLY A 150 3.90 -12.01 -18.74
N ALA A 151 2.63 -11.82 -19.15
CA ALA A 151 2.30 -11.36 -20.50
C ALA A 151 2.87 -9.97 -20.83
N GLY A 152 2.97 -9.07 -19.84
CA GLY A 152 3.60 -7.76 -20.01
C GLY A 152 5.13 -7.85 -20.06
N TYR A 153 5.72 -8.56 -19.10
CA TYR A 153 7.18 -8.69 -19.03
C TYR A 153 7.79 -9.52 -20.17
N ALA A 154 7.01 -10.41 -20.79
CA ALA A 154 7.44 -11.13 -21.99
C ALA A 154 7.74 -10.19 -23.17
N LEU A 155 7.09 -9.02 -23.24
CA LEU A 155 7.31 -8.04 -24.32
C LEU A 155 8.71 -7.41 -24.26
N VAL A 156 9.29 -7.34 -23.05
CA VAL A 156 10.64 -6.80 -22.80
C VAL A 156 11.68 -7.90 -22.56
N LYS A 157 11.34 -9.17 -22.83
CA LYS A 157 12.23 -10.30 -22.59
C LYS A 157 13.52 -10.16 -23.40
N GLY A 158 14.66 -10.22 -22.70
CA GLY A 158 16.00 -10.09 -23.27
C GLY A 158 16.41 -8.66 -23.64
N GLN A 159 15.55 -7.66 -23.44
CA GLN A 159 15.91 -6.26 -23.68
C GLN A 159 16.84 -5.73 -22.59
N SER A 160 17.69 -4.79 -22.96
CA SER A 160 18.64 -4.14 -22.05
C SER A 160 18.12 -2.76 -21.66
N TYR A 161 18.06 -2.51 -20.36
CA TYR A 161 17.79 -1.20 -19.77
C TYR A 161 18.88 -0.91 -18.75
N ARG A 162 19.26 0.36 -18.59
CA ARG A 162 20.18 0.79 -17.53
C ARG A 162 19.42 0.97 -16.20
N ARG A 163 18.16 1.38 -16.27
CA ARG A 163 17.33 1.71 -15.11
C ARG A 163 15.93 1.14 -15.26
N VAL A 164 15.36 0.68 -14.15
CA VAL A 164 13.93 0.40 -14.02
C VAL A 164 13.35 1.34 -12.96
N LEU A 165 12.46 2.23 -13.37
CA LEU A 165 11.72 3.15 -12.50
C LEU A 165 10.37 2.52 -12.18
N ILE A 166 10.17 2.07 -10.94
CA ILE A 166 8.89 1.49 -10.50
C ILE A 166 8.09 2.56 -9.77
N LEU A 167 6.86 2.82 -10.22
CA LEU A 167 5.87 3.64 -9.53
C LEU A 167 4.79 2.71 -8.97
N ALA A 168 4.64 2.67 -7.65
CA ALA A 168 3.70 1.76 -7.01
C ALA A 168 2.90 2.45 -5.89
N PRO A 169 1.65 2.05 -5.63
CA PRO A 169 0.87 2.62 -4.53
C PRO A 169 1.41 2.16 -3.16
N SER A 170 1.08 2.90 -2.12
CA SER A 170 1.22 2.43 -0.73
C SER A 170 -0.09 1.89 -0.18
N HIS A 171 -0.10 0.64 0.29
CA HIS A 171 -1.25 -0.04 0.87
C HIS A 171 -1.32 0.09 2.39
N HIS A 172 -0.16 0.18 3.05
CA HIS A 172 -0.06 0.09 4.50
C HIS A 172 0.10 1.45 5.18
N ARG A 173 0.58 2.47 4.45
CA ARG A 173 0.86 3.80 5.01
C ARG A 173 0.24 4.89 4.15
N GLY A 174 -0.63 5.70 4.74
CA GLY A 174 -1.07 6.95 4.11
C GLY A 174 -0.06 8.06 4.38
N PHE A 175 0.52 8.63 3.33
CA PHE A 175 1.40 9.80 3.40
C PHE A 175 1.18 10.67 2.17
N ARG A 176 1.44 11.99 2.29
CA ARG A 176 1.40 12.89 1.13
C ARG A 176 2.72 12.83 0.37
N GLY A 177 2.65 12.80 -0.97
CA GLY A 177 3.81 12.88 -1.85
C GLY A 177 4.35 11.52 -2.28
N LEU A 178 5.65 11.45 -2.48
CA LEU A 178 6.39 10.26 -2.90
C LEU A 178 7.30 9.78 -1.78
N SER A 179 7.69 8.51 -1.80
CA SER A 179 8.69 7.98 -0.89
C SER A 179 9.61 6.98 -1.58
N VAL A 180 10.89 7.01 -1.18
CA VAL A 180 11.94 6.14 -1.72
C VAL A 180 12.80 5.66 -0.56
N ASP A 181 13.03 4.34 -0.49
CA ASP A 181 13.80 3.72 0.59
C ASP A 181 15.26 4.25 0.65
N ALA A 182 15.79 4.35 1.86
CA ALA A 182 17.18 4.70 2.14
C ALA A 182 18.08 3.45 2.23
N VAL A 183 17.99 2.59 1.22
CA VAL A 183 18.76 1.33 1.09
C VAL A 183 19.55 1.32 -0.22
N ASP A 184 20.47 0.38 -0.35
CA ASP A 184 21.34 0.21 -1.52
C ASP A 184 20.84 -0.87 -2.48
N ALA A 185 20.08 -1.84 -1.98
CA ALA A 185 19.51 -2.93 -2.77
C ALA A 185 18.24 -3.52 -2.14
N TYR A 186 17.43 -4.18 -2.97
CA TYR A 186 16.35 -5.06 -2.54
C TYR A 186 16.76 -6.51 -2.78
N ARG A 187 16.58 -7.39 -1.79
CA ARG A 187 16.82 -8.84 -1.94
C ARG A 187 15.55 -9.53 -2.41
N THR A 188 15.68 -10.41 -3.40
CA THR A 188 14.69 -11.45 -3.73
C THR A 188 15.36 -12.82 -3.62
N PRO A 189 14.62 -13.94 -3.67
CA PRO A 189 15.24 -15.26 -3.76
C PRO A 189 16.11 -15.46 -5.01
N LEU A 190 15.91 -14.67 -6.08
CA LEU A 190 16.73 -14.76 -7.31
C LEU A 190 18.02 -13.93 -7.24
N GLY A 191 18.24 -13.18 -6.16
CA GLY A 191 19.41 -12.34 -5.95
C GLY A 191 19.05 -10.89 -5.65
N GLU A 192 20.09 -10.07 -5.48
CA GLU A 192 19.96 -8.65 -5.14
C GLU A 192 19.66 -7.81 -6.38
N VAL A 193 18.81 -6.81 -6.19
CA VAL A 193 18.49 -5.76 -7.16
C VAL A 193 19.06 -4.44 -6.64
N PRO A 194 20.18 -3.95 -7.20
CA PRO A 194 20.80 -2.71 -6.73
C PRO A 194 19.96 -1.49 -7.09
N LEU A 195 19.89 -0.52 -6.19
CA LEU A 195 19.25 0.78 -6.45
C LEU A 195 20.18 1.68 -7.29
N ASP A 196 19.56 2.59 -8.05
CA ASP A 196 20.24 3.72 -8.65
C ASP A 196 20.36 4.84 -7.60
N LEU A 197 21.43 4.77 -6.81
CA LEU A 197 21.68 5.68 -5.68
C LEU A 197 21.84 7.14 -6.10
N GLU A 198 22.18 7.43 -7.35
CA GLU A 198 22.21 8.80 -7.85
C GLU A 198 20.78 9.32 -8.04
N ALA A 199 19.95 8.55 -8.75
CA ALA A 199 18.54 8.91 -8.93
C ALA A 199 17.79 9.02 -7.60
N VAL A 200 18.03 8.09 -6.67
CA VAL A 200 17.43 8.11 -5.31
C VAL A 200 17.81 9.38 -4.55
N ARG A 201 19.09 9.79 -4.59
CA ARG A 201 19.55 11.03 -3.95
C ARG A 201 18.91 12.27 -4.58
N THR A 202 18.81 12.31 -5.91
CA THR A 202 18.15 13.40 -6.64
C THR A 202 16.67 13.52 -6.25
N LEU A 203 15.94 12.41 -6.19
CA LEU A 203 14.54 12.41 -5.77
C LEU A 203 14.39 12.91 -4.33
N ARG A 204 15.20 12.38 -3.41
CA ARG A 204 15.13 12.74 -1.98
C ARG A 204 15.52 14.18 -1.67
N ALA A 205 16.13 14.91 -2.61
CA ALA A 205 16.35 16.35 -2.47
C ALA A 205 15.06 17.17 -2.63
N SER A 206 14.02 16.60 -3.23
CA SER A 206 12.73 17.27 -3.38
C SER A 206 11.91 17.20 -2.09
N PRO A 207 11.24 18.30 -1.67
CA PRO A 207 10.34 18.29 -0.51
C PRO A 207 9.10 17.42 -0.73
N LEU A 208 8.81 17.00 -1.96
CA LEU A 208 7.73 16.07 -2.28
C LEU A 208 8.10 14.61 -1.96
N VAL A 209 9.39 14.32 -1.77
CA VAL A 209 9.90 12.96 -1.58
C VAL A 209 10.40 12.79 -0.16
N ARG A 210 9.90 11.76 0.52
CA ARG A 210 10.34 11.43 1.87
C ARG A 210 11.38 10.30 1.88
N ALA A 211 12.14 10.23 2.96
CA ALA A 211 13.20 9.24 3.19
C ALA A 211 12.72 7.98 3.95
N ASP A 212 11.47 7.99 4.39
CA ASP A 212 10.77 6.89 5.04
C ASP A 212 9.89 6.19 4.01
N GLY A 213 10.51 5.40 3.13
CA GLY A 213 9.77 4.50 2.23
C GLY A 213 9.00 3.45 3.02
N ASP A 214 9.04 2.20 2.62
CA ASP A 214 8.40 1.16 3.43
C ASP A 214 9.37 0.67 4.52
N ALA A 215 9.61 1.55 5.50
CA ALA A 215 10.48 1.32 6.66
C ALA A 215 10.02 0.13 7.55
N GLY A 216 8.90 -0.52 7.24
CA GLY A 216 8.42 -1.73 7.91
C GLY A 216 8.51 -3.00 7.06
N GLY A 217 8.94 -2.92 5.80
CA GLY A 217 8.99 -4.07 4.88
C GLY A 217 7.61 -4.66 4.52
N ALA A 218 6.50 -4.03 4.90
CA ALA A 218 5.16 -4.56 4.69
C ALA A 218 4.63 -4.33 3.26
N GLU A 219 5.13 -3.33 2.56
CA GLU A 219 4.71 -2.97 1.21
C GLU A 219 5.18 -3.98 0.18
N HIS A 220 4.23 -4.45 -0.62
CA HIS A 220 4.43 -5.54 -1.57
C HIS A 220 4.43 -5.06 -3.02
N SER A 221 3.84 -3.89 -3.30
CA SER A 221 3.53 -3.41 -4.65
C SER A 221 4.77 -3.20 -5.54
N ILE A 222 5.93 -2.91 -4.96
CA ILE A 222 7.22 -2.83 -5.69
C ILE A 222 7.87 -4.21 -5.80
N GLU A 223 8.00 -4.90 -4.67
CA GLU A 223 8.80 -6.13 -4.57
C GLU A 223 8.27 -7.25 -5.46
N ILE A 224 6.95 -7.38 -5.59
CA ILE A 224 6.30 -8.40 -6.42
C ILE A 224 6.70 -8.29 -7.91
N GLN A 225 7.17 -7.13 -8.36
CA GLN A 225 7.62 -6.92 -9.73
C GLN A 225 9.04 -7.44 -9.98
N LEU A 226 9.86 -7.54 -8.93
CA LEU A 226 11.30 -7.73 -9.05
C LEU A 226 11.69 -9.11 -9.61
N PRO A 227 11.11 -10.25 -9.17
CA PRO A 227 11.48 -11.54 -9.75
C PRO A 227 11.10 -11.64 -11.23
N LEU A 228 9.98 -11.05 -11.64
CA LEU A 228 9.58 -10.97 -13.06
C LEU A 228 10.60 -10.18 -13.89
N LEU A 229 11.03 -9.01 -13.41
CA LEU A 229 12.06 -8.19 -14.04
C LEU A 229 13.42 -8.88 -14.12
N GLN A 230 13.86 -9.57 -13.04
CA GLN A 230 15.12 -10.30 -12.99
C GLN A 230 15.20 -11.43 -14.01
N ARG A 231 14.05 -12.07 -14.35
CA ARG A 231 13.98 -13.13 -15.36
C ARG A 231 13.70 -12.60 -16.77
N ALA A 232 13.02 -11.47 -16.89
CA ALA A 232 12.67 -10.90 -18.19
C ALA A 232 13.83 -10.11 -18.82
N LEU A 233 14.47 -9.20 -18.07
CA LEU A 233 15.45 -8.28 -18.63
C LEU A 233 16.86 -8.87 -18.72
N ALA A 234 17.68 -8.33 -19.63
CA ALA A 234 19.12 -8.56 -19.59
C ALA A 234 19.71 -8.02 -18.26
N PRO A 235 20.73 -8.67 -17.67
CA PRO A 235 21.30 -8.26 -16.38
C PRO A 235 22.00 -6.90 -16.47
N GLY A 236 22.12 -6.21 -15.33
CA GLY A 236 22.91 -4.98 -15.18
C GLY A 236 22.10 -3.68 -14.97
N TRP A 237 20.77 -3.76 -14.97
CA TRP A 237 19.90 -2.63 -14.64
C TRP A 237 19.91 -2.31 -13.14
N ARG A 238 19.53 -1.06 -12.80
CA ARG A 238 19.36 -0.57 -11.43
C ARG A 238 17.93 -0.10 -11.16
N LEU A 239 17.47 -0.26 -9.93
CA LEU A 239 16.10 0.06 -9.50
C LEU A 239 15.97 1.50 -8.99
N VAL A 240 14.88 2.18 -9.35
CA VAL A 240 14.37 3.37 -8.65
C VAL A 240 12.97 3.03 -8.13
N PRO A 241 12.83 2.66 -6.85
CA PRO A 241 11.56 2.21 -6.27
C PRO A 241 10.80 3.37 -5.65
N VAL A 242 9.78 3.89 -6.33
CA VAL A 242 8.99 5.03 -5.88
C VAL A 242 7.62 4.56 -5.38
N LEU A 243 7.40 4.71 -4.08
CA LEU A 243 6.06 4.61 -3.50
C LEU A 243 5.32 5.92 -3.67
N VAL A 244 4.12 5.84 -4.21
CA VAL A 244 3.23 6.97 -4.46
C VAL A 244 2.15 6.95 -3.40
N GLY A 245 2.15 7.97 -2.55
CA GLY A 245 1.11 8.21 -1.56
C GLY A 245 -0.02 9.06 -2.10
N ASP A 246 -0.65 9.82 -1.21
CA ASP A 246 -1.67 10.80 -1.54
C ASP A 246 -1.06 12.00 -2.26
N LEU A 247 -1.62 12.36 -3.42
CA LEU A 247 -1.25 13.55 -4.18
C LEU A 247 -2.46 14.48 -4.25
N ALA A 248 -2.28 15.75 -3.88
CA ALA A 248 -3.35 16.75 -3.90
C ALA A 248 -2.95 18.02 -4.67
N GLY A 249 -3.92 18.66 -5.30
CA GLY A 249 -3.71 19.95 -5.97
C GLY A 249 -2.76 19.85 -7.16
N ALA A 250 -1.54 20.40 -7.02
CA ALA A 250 -0.50 20.38 -8.06
C ALA A 250 0.56 19.29 -7.84
N ASP A 251 0.41 18.45 -6.82
CA ASP A 251 1.39 17.42 -6.46
C ASP A 251 1.57 16.39 -7.59
N ASP A 252 0.52 16.08 -8.34
CA ASP A 252 0.53 15.15 -9.47
C ASP A 252 1.43 15.63 -10.62
N ARG A 253 1.33 16.91 -10.99
CA ARG A 253 2.19 17.56 -11.97
C ARG A 253 3.62 17.66 -11.47
N THR A 254 3.80 18.06 -10.21
CA THR A 254 5.12 18.18 -9.58
C THR A 254 5.83 16.83 -9.53
N ALA A 255 5.11 15.74 -9.20
CA ALA A 255 5.64 14.38 -9.20
C ALA A 255 6.06 13.96 -10.61
N ALA A 256 5.22 14.20 -11.63
CA ALA A 256 5.54 13.90 -13.01
C ALA A 256 6.78 14.67 -13.50
N GLU A 257 6.88 15.96 -13.19
CA GLU A 257 8.05 16.81 -13.53
C GLU A 257 9.33 16.33 -12.84
N LEU A 258 9.22 15.90 -11.57
CA LEU A 258 10.35 15.37 -10.81
C LEU A 258 10.85 14.03 -11.35
N LEU A 259 9.93 13.15 -11.76
CA LEU A 259 10.24 11.78 -12.21
C LEU A 259 10.64 11.71 -13.69
N ARG A 260 10.12 12.61 -14.53
CA ARG A 260 10.33 12.62 -15.99
C ARG A 260 11.81 12.59 -16.42
N PRO A 261 12.73 13.39 -15.83
CA PRO A 261 14.15 13.35 -16.19
C PRO A 261 14.81 11.99 -15.96
N LEU A 262 14.27 11.16 -15.06
CA LEU A 262 14.79 9.81 -14.82
C LEU A 262 14.35 8.79 -15.87
N ALA A 263 13.32 9.10 -16.68
CA ALA A 263 12.77 8.23 -17.73
C ALA A 263 13.44 8.49 -19.09
N ASP A 264 14.77 8.37 -19.11
CA ASP A 264 15.62 8.55 -20.29
C ASP A 264 15.55 7.35 -21.29
N ALA A 265 16.39 7.39 -22.33
CA ALA A 265 16.36 6.42 -23.42
C ALA A 265 16.61 4.96 -22.97
N ASP A 266 17.30 4.77 -21.84
CA ASP A 266 17.70 3.48 -21.32
C ASP A 266 16.91 3.12 -20.04
N THR A 267 15.79 3.80 -19.79
CA THR A 267 14.94 3.57 -18.63
C THR A 267 13.63 2.90 -19.03
N LEU A 268 13.29 1.80 -18.36
CA LEU A 268 11.95 1.22 -18.37
C LEU A 268 11.15 1.77 -17.19
N VAL A 269 9.98 2.36 -17.46
CA VAL A 269 9.03 2.72 -16.40
C VAL A 269 8.05 1.58 -16.15
N VAL A 270 7.85 1.19 -14.90
CA VAL A 270 6.89 0.17 -14.51
C VAL A 270 5.90 0.79 -13.54
N VAL A 271 4.64 0.85 -13.91
CA VAL A 271 3.55 1.25 -13.03
C VAL A 271 2.90 -0.02 -12.49
N SER A 272 3.00 -0.20 -11.18
CA SER A 272 2.46 -1.35 -10.47
C SER A 272 1.01 -1.06 -10.06
N SER A 273 0.04 -1.74 -10.67
CA SER A 273 -1.39 -1.56 -10.39
C SER A 273 -2.22 -2.80 -10.70
N ASP A 274 -2.93 -3.28 -9.70
CA ASP A 274 -4.19 -4.01 -9.93
C ASP A 274 -5.31 -3.02 -10.29
N PHE A 275 -6.38 -3.53 -10.91
CA PHE A 275 -7.55 -2.76 -11.32
C PHE A 275 -8.66 -2.89 -10.26
N THR A 276 -9.93 -3.01 -10.65
CA THR A 276 -11.05 -3.03 -9.69
C THR A 276 -10.91 -4.15 -8.66
N HIS A 277 -10.94 -3.77 -7.38
CA HIS A 277 -11.19 -4.66 -6.24
C HIS A 277 -12.70 -4.68 -5.96
N TYR A 278 -13.41 -5.65 -6.54
CA TYR A 278 -14.86 -5.77 -6.48
C TYR A 278 -15.30 -6.80 -5.46
N GLY A 279 -16.38 -6.49 -4.75
CA GLY A 279 -17.08 -7.47 -3.93
C GLY A 279 -17.28 -6.99 -2.50
N PRO A 280 -18.09 -7.73 -1.72
CA PRO A 280 -18.31 -7.41 -0.32
C PRO A 280 -16.98 -7.20 0.40
N ARG A 281 -15.98 -8.09 0.26
CA ARG A 281 -14.67 -7.98 0.96
C ARG A 281 -13.94 -6.66 0.71
N PHE A 282 -14.16 -5.98 -0.40
CA PHE A 282 -13.47 -4.72 -0.67
C PHE A 282 -14.33 -3.48 -0.38
N GLY A 283 -15.58 -3.66 0.06
CA GLY A 283 -16.50 -2.56 0.32
C GLY A 283 -16.97 -1.85 -0.96
N TYR A 284 -16.72 -2.45 -2.13
CA TYR A 284 -17.01 -1.86 -3.42
C TYR A 284 -17.90 -2.79 -4.25
N LEU A 285 -19.19 -2.43 -4.30
CA LEU A 285 -20.24 -3.15 -5.02
C LEU A 285 -21.03 -2.16 -5.89
N PRO A 286 -20.43 -1.63 -6.97
CA PRO A 286 -21.09 -0.67 -7.87
C PRO A 286 -22.28 -1.28 -8.62
N PHE A 287 -22.42 -2.61 -8.60
CA PHE A 287 -23.52 -3.36 -9.20
C PHE A 287 -23.78 -4.67 -8.45
N ALA A 288 -24.96 -5.26 -8.67
CA ALA A 288 -25.49 -6.39 -7.93
C ALA A 288 -24.64 -7.68 -8.08
N LEU A 289 -24.71 -8.55 -7.06
CA LEU A 289 -24.09 -9.87 -7.08
C LEU A 289 -24.95 -10.87 -7.87
N ASP A 290 -24.79 -10.91 -9.19
CA ASP A 290 -25.52 -11.79 -10.10
C ASP A 290 -24.61 -12.39 -11.19
N GLY A 291 -25.18 -13.11 -12.15
CA GLY A 291 -24.41 -13.74 -13.24
C GLY A 291 -23.76 -12.77 -14.24
N GLN A 292 -24.00 -11.46 -14.14
CA GLN A 292 -23.47 -10.43 -15.04
C GLN A 292 -22.25 -9.69 -14.46
N ILE A 293 -21.73 -10.10 -13.30
CA ILE A 293 -20.58 -9.44 -12.65
C ILE A 293 -19.37 -9.38 -13.59
N ALA A 294 -19.05 -10.48 -14.29
CA ALA A 294 -17.88 -10.55 -15.15
C ALA A 294 -17.90 -9.47 -16.24
N GLY A 295 -19.01 -9.34 -16.98
CA GLY A 295 -19.18 -8.32 -18.02
C GLY A 295 -19.16 -6.90 -17.45
N ARG A 296 -19.87 -6.66 -16.34
CA ARG A 296 -19.90 -5.32 -15.73
C ARG A 296 -18.56 -4.90 -15.10
N LEU A 297 -17.76 -5.85 -14.63
CA LEU A 297 -16.38 -5.61 -14.23
C LEU A 297 -15.54 -5.19 -15.44
N GLU A 298 -15.63 -5.94 -16.54
CA GLU A 298 -14.91 -5.59 -17.77
C GLU A 298 -15.34 -4.23 -18.33
N ASP A 299 -16.62 -3.87 -18.27
CA ASP A 299 -17.10 -2.54 -18.67
C ASP A 299 -16.56 -1.42 -17.76
N LEU A 300 -16.53 -1.66 -16.44
CA LEU A 300 -16.03 -0.70 -15.45
C LEU A 300 -14.52 -0.48 -15.59
N ASP A 301 -13.74 -1.57 -15.67
CA ASP A 301 -12.31 -1.48 -15.90
C ASP A 301 -11.99 -0.96 -17.30
N GLY A 302 -12.79 -1.33 -18.29
CA GLY A 302 -12.73 -0.85 -19.67
C GLY A 302 -12.89 0.66 -19.75
N GLY A 303 -13.84 1.23 -19.02
CA GLY A 303 -14.02 2.68 -18.94
C GLY A 303 -12.79 3.41 -18.42
N ALA A 304 -12.08 2.86 -17.42
CA ALA A 304 -10.82 3.41 -16.94
C ALA A 304 -9.67 3.21 -17.96
N ILE A 305 -9.55 2.00 -18.53
CA ILE A 305 -8.56 1.65 -19.55
C ILE A 305 -8.67 2.57 -20.77
N GLU A 306 -9.87 2.87 -21.25
CA GLU A 306 -10.09 3.79 -22.37
C GLU A 306 -9.44 5.16 -22.15
N ARG A 307 -9.50 5.71 -20.94
CA ARG A 307 -8.86 7.00 -20.63
C ARG A 307 -7.35 6.87 -20.61
N ILE A 308 -6.84 5.75 -20.12
CA ILE A 308 -5.39 5.46 -20.18
C ILE A 308 -4.93 5.35 -21.63
N LEU A 309 -5.67 4.62 -22.48
CA LEU A 309 -5.40 4.49 -23.92
C LEU A 309 -5.42 5.84 -24.64
N ALA A 310 -6.36 6.72 -24.25
CA ALA A 310 -6.47 8.09 -24.77
C ALA A 310 -5.43 9.06 -24.20
N LYS A 311 -4.57 8.62 -23.27
CA LYS A 311 -3.63 9.47 -22.51
C LYS A 311 -4.31 10.61 -21.76
N ASP A 312 -5.57 10.43 -21.39
CA ASP A 312 -6.42 11.44 -20.75
C ASP A 312 -6.30 11.36 -19.23
N ALA A 313 -5.27 12.01 -18.66
CA ALA A 313 -5.05 12.04 -17.22
C ALA A 313 -6.22 12.67 -16.44
N ALA A 314 -6.79 13.76 -16.96
CA ALA A 314 -7.88 14.48 -16.29
C ALA A 314 -9.18 13.68 -16.30
N GLY A 315 -9.56 13.13 -17.46
CA GLY A 315 -10.74 12.29 -17.59
C GLY A 315 -10.57 10.93 -16.94
N PHE A 316 -9.33 10.41 -16.83
CA PHE A 316 -9.02 9.31 -15.92
C PHE A 316 -9.44 9.75 -14.53
N LEU A 317 -8.77 10.72 -13.87
CA LEU A 317 -9.12 11.18 -12.51
C LEU A 317 -10.62 11.40 -12.27
N ALA A 318 -11.32 12.05 -13.22
CA ALA A 318 -12.77 12.25 -13.16
C ALA A 318 -13.58 10.95 -13.20
N TYR A 319 -13.13 9.94 -13.95
CA TYR A 319 -13.73 8.61 -13.99
C TYR A 319 -13.76 7.96 -12.61
N GLN A 320 -12.62 7.88 -11.90
CA GLN A 320 -12.58 7.33 -10.53
C GLN A 320 -13.43 8.14 -9.56
N ALA A 321 -13.38 9.47 -9.62
CA ALA A 321 -14.21 10.30 -8.75
C ALA A 321 -15.71 10.01 -8.93
N ARG A 322 -16.13 9.71 -10.16
CA ARG A 322 -17.52 9.40 -10.52
C ARG A 322 -17.93 7.97 -10.19
N THR A 323 -17.09 6.99 -10.49
CA THR A 323 -17.43 5.55 -10.37
C THR A 323 -17.03 4.95 -9.03
N GLY A 324 -16.09 5.58 -8.32
CA GLY A 324 -15.48 5.03 -7.12
C GLY A 324 -14.57 3.83 -7.39
N VAL A 325 -14.16 3.60 -8.65
CA VAL A 325 -13.38 2.40 -9.02
C VAL A 325 -12.13 2.25 -8.15
N THR A 326 -11.91 1.04 -7.65
CA THR A 326 -10.91 0.71 -6.64
C THR A 326 -9.57 0.27 -7.23
N ILE A 327 -9.13 0.92 -8.31
CA ILE A 327 -7.80 0.72 -8.92
C ILE A 327 -6.76 1.20 -7.90
N CYS A 328 -5.89 0.31 -7.42
CA CYS A 328 -4.93 0.65 -6.36
C CYS A 328 -3.81 1.58 -6.84
N GLY A 329 -3.30 1.38 -8.07
CA GLY A 329 -2.23 2.18 -8.68
C GLY A 329 -2.72 3.44 -9.40
N TYR A 330 -3.86 3.99 -8.99
CA TYR A 330 -4.48 5.11 -9.67
C TYR A 330 -3.61 6.37 -9.78
N ARG A 331 -2.90 6.71 -8.69
CA ARG A 331 -1.95 7.83 -8.67
C ARG A 331 -0.68 7.54 -9.49
N PRO A 332 -0.03 6.37 -9.36
CA PRO A 332 1.03 5.95 -10.28
C PRO A 332 0.66 6.06 -11.77
N ILE A 333 -0.55 5.63 -12.15
CA ILE A 333 -1.03 5.70 -13.54
C ILE A 333 -1.20 7.17 -13.97
N ASP A 334 -1.82 8.02 -13.15
CA ASP A 334 -1.96 9.46 -13.46
C ASP A 334 -0.60 10.15 -13.66
N ILE A 335 0.40 9.86 -12.82
CA ILE A 335 1.77 10.38 -13.02
C ILE A 335 2.33 9.91 -14.38
N LEU A 336 2.22 8.62 -14.71
CA LEU A 336 2.68 8.10 -16.00
C LEU A 336 2.01 8.85 -17.15
N LEU A 337 0.68 9.00 -17.12
CA LEU A 337 -0.07 9.70 -18.18
C LEU A 337 0.44 11.14 -18.38
N ARG A 338 0.79 11.83 -17.29
CA ARG A 338 1.38 13.19 -17.33
C ARG A 338 2.83 13.21 -17.81
N MET A 339 3.53 12.07 -17.81
CA MET A 339 4.88 11.94 -18.38
C MET A 339 4.86 11.60 -19.87
N LEU A 340 3.72 11.15 -20.42
CA LEU A 340 3.65 10.72 -21.81
C LEU A 340 3.74 11.89 -22.78
N GLY A 341 4.59 11.73 -23.80
CA GLY A 341 4.69 12.67 -24.91
C GLY A 341 3.60 12.48 -25.97
N PRO A 342 3.55 13.38 -26.97
CA PRO A 342 2.63 13.26 -28.10
C PRO A 342 2.90 11.99 -28.94
N GLY A 343 4.16 11.55 -29.03
CA GLY A 343 4.58 10.34 -29.75
C GLY A 343 4.19 9.02 -29.06
N ALA A 344 3.90 9.05 -27.76
CA ALA A 344 3.56 7.86 -26.99
C ALA A 344 2.25 7.23 -27.46
N ARG A 345 2.26 5.90 -27.61
CA ARG A 345 1.08 5.07 -27.87
C ARG A 345 0.90 4.13 -26.71
N VAL A 346 -0.35 3.90 -26.32
CA VAL A 346 -0.70 3.00 -25.23
C VAL A 346 -1.61 1.89 -25.78
N GLU A 347 -1.29 0.64 -25.47
CA GLU A 347 -2.01 -0.54 -25.96
C GLU A 347 -2.36 -1.48 -24.80
N ARG A 348 -3.58 -2.03 -24.79
CA ARG A 348 -4.00 -3.08 -23.84
C ARG A 348 -3.53 -4.43 -24.36
N ILE A 349 -2.73 -5.13 -23.56
CA ILE A 349 -2.11 -6.42 -23.92
C ILE A 349 -2.87 -7.60 -23.34
N ALA A 350 -3.25 -7.51 -22.07
CA ALA A 350 -3.93 -8.57 -21.36
C ALA A 350 -4.94 -7.99 -20.38
N TYR A 351 -6.00 -8.75 -20.13
CA TYR A 351 -7.00 -8.47 -19.12
C TYR A 351 -7.56 -9.78 -18.61
N THR A 352 -7.71 -9.91 -17.29
CA THR A 352 -8.43 -11.02 -16.65
C THR A 352 -8.89 -10.57 -15.26
N THR A 353 -9.57 -11.45 -14.55
CA THR A 353 -9.95 -11.22 -13.15
C THR A 353 -9.64 -12.46 -12.31
N SER A 354 -9.46 -12.29 -11.00
CA SER A 354 -9.35 -13.45 -10.09
C SER A 354 -10.61 -14.31 -10.12
N GLY A 355 -11.79 -13.71 -10.38
CA GLY A 355 -13.04 -14.44 -10.57
C GLY A 355 -13.03 -15.33 -11.82
N ALA A 356 -12.40 -14.90 -12.91
CA ALA A 356 -12.22 -15.75 -14.10
C ALA A 356 -11.34 -16.97 -13.82
N LEU A 357 -10.31 -16.79 -12.97
CA LEU A 357 -9.37 -17.84 -12.61
C LEU A 357 -9.96 -18.86 -11.61
N THR A 358 -10.74 -18.38 -10.65
CA THR A 358 -11.27 -19.19 -9.55
C THR A 358 -12.68 -19.69 -9.78
N GLY A 359 -13.41 -19.09 -10.72
CA GLY A 359 -14.86 -19.29 -10.91
C GLY A 359 -15.74 -18.54 -9.90
N ASP A 360 -15.16 -17.75 -8.98
CA ASP A 360 -15.89 -16.99 -7.96
C ASP A 360 -15.70 -15.47 -8.13
N TYR A 361 -16.77 -14.80 -8.55
CA TYR A 361 -16.81 -13.36 -8.72
C TYR A 361 -17.35 -12.61 -7.51
N ARG A 362 -17.70 -13.29 -6.41
CA ARG A 362 -18.19 -12.65 -5.18
C ARG A 362 -17.19 -11.64 -4.65
N ASN A 363 -15.90 -11.98 -4.69
CA ASN A 363 -14.80 -11.06 -4.45
C ASN A 363 -13.77 -11.26 -5.56
N SER A 364 -13.66 -10.28 -6.44
CA SER A 364 -12.82 -10.37 -7.63
C SER A 364 -11.89 -9.17 -7.70
N VAL A 365 -10.64 -9.41 -8.09
CA VAL A 365 -9.67 -8.36 -8.43
C VAL A 365 -9.38 -8.46 -9.92
N SER A 366 -9.46 -7.35 -10.61
CA SER A 366 -9.13 -7.27 -12.04
C SER A 366 -7.64 -7.02 -12.25
N TYR A 367 -7.08 -7.64 -13.28
CA TYR A 367 -5.67 -7.53 -13.65
C TYR A 367 -5.58 -7.13 -15.11
N ALA A 368 -4.86 -6.06 -15.42
CA ALA A 368 -4.63 -5.61 -16.78
C ALA A 368 -3.14 -5.39 -17.04
N VAL A 369 -2.72 -5.62 -18.28
CA VAL A 369 -1.43 -5.16 -18.79
C VAL A 369 -1.67 -4.13 -19.87
N LEU A 370 -1.04 -2.98 -19.70
CA LEU A 370 -0.93 -1.97 -20.76
C LEU A 370 0.55 -1.71 -21.04
N VAL A 371 0.88 -1.50 -22.30
CA VAL A 371 2.23 -1.15 -22.75
C VAL A 371 2.22 0.24 -23.36
N VAL A 372 3.29 0.99 -23.09
CA VAL A 372 3.54 2.28 -23.72
C VAL A 372 4.73 2.15 -24.65
N THR A 373 4.55 2.47 -25.93
CA THR A 373 5.64 2.62 -26.89
C THR A 373 5.82 4.08 -27.26
N ASP A 374 7.07 4.52 -27.36
CA ASP A 374 7.41 5.86 -27.86
C ASP A 374 8.79 5.82 -28.52
N PRO A 375 8.96 6.32 -29.76
CA PRO A 375 10.29 6.49 -30.36
C PRO A 375 11.20 7.38 -29.51
N ALA A 376 10.65 8.40 -28.86
CA ALA A 376 11.39 9.29 -27.96
C ALA A 376 11.42 8.73 -26.52
N PRO A 377 12.47 9.06 -25.74
CA PRO A 377 12.43 8.89 -24.29
C PRO A 377 11.31 9.73 -23.66
N LEU A 378 10.70 9.27 -22.57
CA LEU A 378 9.70 10.08 -21.84
C LEU A 378 10.33 11.38 -21.30
N ALA A 379 11.63 11.35 -20.97
CA ALA A 379 12.40 12.52 -20.59
C ALA A 379 12.45 13.63 -21.68
N ALA A 380 12.31 13.27 -22.95
CA ALA A 380 12.40 14.20 -24.09
C ALA A 380 11.07 14.88 -24.44
N ALA A 381 9.96 14.43 -23.86
CA ALA A 381 8.67 15.08 -24.05
C ALA A 381 8.67 16.45 -23.36
N ALA A 382 8.75 17.53 -24.14
CA ALA A 382 8.49 18.88 -23.67
C ALA A 382 7.07 18.95 -23.05
N PRO A 383 6.84 19.77 -22.03
CA PRO A 383 5.49 19.98 -21.51
C PRO A 383 4.66 20.70 -22.58
N ASP A 384 3.87 19.96 -23.36
CA ASP A 384 2.69 20.52 -24.02
C ASP A 384 1.60 20.68 -22.95
N LEU A 385 1.80 21.69 -22.11
CA LEU A 385 0.76 22.25 -21.26
C LEU A 385 0.65 23.73 -21.65
N PRO A 386 -0.55 24.26 -21.90
CA PRO A 386 -0.71 25.68 -22.17
C PRO A 386 -0.10 26.47 -21.01
N PRO A 387 0.58 27.61 -21.28
CA PRO A 387 1.15 28.42 -20.24
C PRO A 387 0.06 28.83 -19.26
N ALA A 388 0.42 28.91 -17.98
CA ALA A 388 -0.39 29.58 -16.99
C ALA A 388 -0.50 31.07 -17.36
N GLY A 389 -1.55 31.41 -18.12
CA GLY A 389 -2.01 32.79 -18.36
C GLY A 389 -1.86 33.31 -19.79
N ALA A 390 -3.00 33.51 -20.47
CA ALA A 390 -3.39 34.74 -21.20
C ALA A 390 -4.72 34.53 -21.97
N GLY A 391 -5.72 35.39 -21.70
CA GLY A 391 -7.02 35.51 -22.40
C GLY A 391 -8.20 34.95 -21.57
N ASP A 392 -9.14 35.71 -21.02
CA ASP A 392 -9.63 37.04 -21.39
C ASP A 392 -9.96 37.92 -20.18
N SER A 393 -9.68 39.21 -20.33
CA SER A 393 -10.18 40.28 -19.49
C SER A 393 -11.68 40.49 -19.76
N ALA A 394 -12.54 39.95 -18.91
CA ALA A 394 -13.91 40.42 -18.79
C ALA A 394 -14.39 40.26 -17.34
N THR A 395 -14.59 41.41 -16.69
CA THR A 395 -15.16 41.59 -15.35
C THR A 395 -14.38 40.93 -14.21
N GLN A 396 -13.60 41.75 -13.51
CA GLN A 396 -13.20 41.50 -12.12
C GLN A 396 -14.46 41.31 -11.27
N THR A 397 -14.96 40.09 -11.20
CA THR A 397 -15.63 39.60 -10.01
C THR A 397 -14.57 38.80 -9.27
N GLN A 398 -14.23 39.28 -8.08
CA GLN A 398 -13.28 38.69 -7.16
C GLN A 398 -13.70 37.23 -6.85
N LEU A 399 -13.25 36.29 -7.69
CA LEU A 399 -13.38 34.86 -7.46
C LEU A 399 -12.34 34.49 -6.40
N THR A 400 -12.79 34.59 -5.15
CA THR A 400 -12.25 33.84 -4.02
C THR A 400 -11.99 32.41 -4.48
N ALA A 401 -10.81 31.88 -4.18
CA ALA A 401 -10.54 30.44 -4.27
C ALA A 401 -11.78 29.67 -3.78
N PRO A 402 -12.22 28.57 -4.44
CA PRO A 402 -13.17 27.70 -3.79
C PRO A 402 -12.50 27.25 -2.50
N SER A 403 -12.96 27.81 -1.38
CA SER A 403 -12.64 27.32 -0.06
C SER A 403 -12.85 25.81 -0.14
N ARG A 404 -11.81 25.04 0.24
CA ARG A 404 -12.01 23.65 0.66
C ARG A 404 -13.32 23.64 1.44
N PRO A 405 -14.29 22.74 1.18
CA PRO A 405 -15.38 22.59 2.13
C PRO A 405 -14.69 22.41 3.47
N SER A 406 -14.88 23.41 4.34
CA SER A 406 -14.20 23.44 5.62
C SER A 406 -14.55 22.12 6.27
N ALA A 407 -13.54 21.35 6.69
CA ALA A 407 -13.81 20.23 7.59
C ALA A 407 -14.74 20.75 8.70
N VAL A 408 -15.71 19.94 9.11
CA VAL A 408 -16.79 20.39 10.01
C VAL A 408 -16.14 21.17 11.18
N ALA A 409 -16.27 22.50 11.13
CA ALA A 409 -15.42 23.40 11.92
C ALA A 409 -15.98 23.59 13.33
N ALA A 410 -17.29 23.39 13.48
CA ALA A 410 -18.01 23.40 14.72
C ALA A 410 -18.50 21.98 15.05
N PRO A 411 -18.60 21.60 16.33
CA PRO A 411 -19.18 20.31 16.70
C PRO A 411 -20.61 20.19 16.11
N PRO A 412 -20.97 19.06 15.46
CA PRO A 412 -22.33 18.85 14.96
C PRO A 412 -23.35 19.00 16.07
N ALA A 413 -24.52 19.58 15.74
CA ALA A 413 -25.62 19.68 16.68
C ALA A 413 -26.16 18.29 17.04
N GLU A 414 -26.90 18.16 18.15
CA GLU A 414 -27.47 16.87 18.54
C GLU A 414 -28.42 16.30 17.46
N SER A 415 -29.14 17.15 16.73
CA SER A 415 -29.96 16.74 15.58
C SER A 415 -29.14 16.13 14.44
N ASP A 416 -27.94 16.65 14.20
CA ASP A 416 -27.03 16.14 13.19
C ASP A 416 -26.48 14.78 13.60
N LEU A 417 -26.07 14.64 14.85
CA LEU A 417 -25.59 13.38 15.40
C LEU A 417 -26.68 12.30 15.39
N LYS A 418 -27.95 12.66 15.65
CA LYS A 418 -29.10 11.76 15.49
C LYS A 418 -29.29 11.33 14.04
N ALA A 419 -29.13 12.24 13.08
CA ALA A 419 -29.24 11.91 11.65
C ALA A 419 -28.10 10.98 11.20
N LEU A 420 -26.87 11.24 11.64
CA LEU A 420 -25.72 10.36 11.39
C LEU A 420 -25.86 9.01 12.10
N HIS A 421 -26.45 8.97 13.29
CA HIS A 421 -26.78 7.72 13.97
C HIS A 421 -27.80 6.92 13.18
N GLN A 422 -28.87 7.53 12.68
CA GLN A 422 -29.82 6.86 11.79
C GLN A 422 -29.14 6.33 10.52
N LEU A 423 -28.19 7.08 9.95
CA LEU A 423 -27.37 6.61 8.84
C LEU A 423 -26.52 5.37 9.22
N ALA A 424 -25.94 5.37 10.41
CA ALA A 424 -25.20 4.22 10.93
C ALA A 424 -26.13 3.00 11.10
N ILE A 425 -27.35 3.18 11.64
CA ILE A 425 -28.34 2.11 11.79
C ILE A 425 -28.68 1.47 10.43
N VAL A 426 -29.13 2.26 9.45
CA VAL A 426 -29.49 1.70 8.13
C VAL A 426 -28.29 1.07 7.41
N SER A 427 -27.06 1.52 7.73
CA SER A 427 -25.83 0.91 7.23
C SER A 427 -25.54 -0.45 7.92
N LEU A 428 -25.80 -0.55 9.24
CA LEU A 428 -25.71 -1.81 9.99
C LEU A 428 -26.74 -2.83 9.51
N ASP A 429 -27.97 -2.40 9.22
CA ASP A 429 -29.01 -3.27 8.66
C ASP A 429 -28.51 -3.92 7.37
N ARG A 430 -27.89 -3.13 6.49
CA ARG A 430 -27.32 -3.63 5.23
C ARG A 430 -26.12 -4.53 5.46
N ALA A 431 -25.25 -4.19 6.42
CA ALA A 431 -24.06 -4.96 6.72
C ALA A 431 -24.41 -6.35 7.30
N VAL A 432 -25.27 -6.39 8.31
CA VAL A 432 -25.55 -7.60 9.12
C VAL A 432 -26.63 -8.47 8.50
N LEU A 433 -27.72 -7.87 8.00
CA LEU A 433 -28.86 -8.60 7.44
C LEU A 433 -28.74 -8.76 5.89
N GLY A 434 -27.71 -8.19 5.26
CA GLY A 434 -27.44 -8.25 3.80
C GLY A 434 -28.07 -7.09 2.99
N PRO A 435 -28.00 -7.06 1.65
CA PRO A 435 -28.74 -6.07 0.86
C PRO A 435 -30.20 -6.49 0.61
N SER A 436 -31.13 -5.54 0.55
CA SER A 436 -32.48 -5.72 -0.02
C SER A 436 -32.96 -4.41 -0.63
N ALA A 437 -33.91 -4.45 -1.57
CA ALA A 437 -34.43 -3.24 -2.22
C ALA A 437 -34.96 -2.22 -1.21
N GLU A 438 -35.65 -2.68 -0.17
CA GLU A 438 -36.19 -1.87 0.93
C GLU A 438 -35.09 -1.22 1.76
N ARG A 439 -34.07 -1.98 2.18
CA ARG A 439 -32.96 -1.45 2.99
C ARG A 439 -32.04 -0.53 2.19
N ASP A 440 -31.84 -0.83 0.92
CA ASP A 440 -31.12 0.02 0.00
C ASP A 440 -31.87 1.34 -0.23
N ALA A 441 -33.20 1.31 -0.34
CA ALA A 441 -34.04 2.50 -0.43
C ALA A 441 -34.02 3.32 0.87
N ALA A 442 -34.16 2.67 2.02
CA ALA A 442 -34.08 3.33 3.33
C ALA A 442 -32.72 4.01 3.54
N ALA A 443 -31.61 3.33 3.23
CA ALA A 443 -30.28 3.91 3.31
C ALA A 443 -30.10 5.12 2.37
N ARG A 444 -30.61 5.04 1.14
CA ARG A 444 -30.59 6.19 0.21
C ARG A 444 -31.45 7.35 0.72
N GLN A 445 -32.62 7.07 1.27
CA GLN A 445 -33.52 8.10 1.80
C GLN A 445 -32.89 8.82 2.99
N VAL A 446 -32.31 8.08 3.95
CA VAL A 446 -31.61 8.67 5.09
C VAL A 446 -30.41 9.50 4.63
N ALA A 447 -29.57 8.98 3.73
CA ALA A 447 -28.42 9.71 3.20
C ALA A 447 -28.81 10.97 2.38
N ALA A 448 -29.93 10.93 1.67
CA ALA A 448 -30.46 12.08 0.93
C ALA A 448 -31.03 13.16 1.86
N ALA A 449 -31.57 12.77 3.01
CA ALA A 449 -32.13 13.69 4.00
C ALA A 449 -31.08 14.35 4.92
N LEU A 450 -29.81 13.96 4.82
CA LEU A 450 -28.74 14.58 5.61
C LEU A 450 -28.53 16.04 5.20
N PRO A 451 -28.45 16.97 6.17
CA PRO A 451 -28.06 18.34 5.90
C PRO A 451 -26.73 18.44 5.16
N ASP A 452 -26.61 19.39 4.22
CA ASP A 452 -25.43 19.51 3.36
C ASP A 452 -24.13 19.79 4.13
N HIS A 453 -24.20 20.44 5.30
CA HIS A 453 -23.01 20.69 6.12
C HIS A 453 -22.39 19.41 6.70
N LEU A 454 -23.14 18.31 6.75
CA LEU A 454 -22.64 16.98 7.15
C LEU A 454 -22.01 16.20 5.98
N ARG A 455 -21.96 16.79 4.79
CA ARG A 455 -21.19 16.27 3.64
C ARG A 455 -19.75 16.79 3.63
N ALA A 456 -19.40 17.69 4.56
CA ALA A 456 -18.04 18.14 4.73
C ALA A 456 -17.15 17.01 5.30
N PRO A 457 -15.85 16.97 4.98
CA PRO A 457 -14.95 15.96 5.53
C PRO A 457 -14.80 16.09 7.04
N ALA A 458 -14.93 14.98 7.77
CA ALA A 458 -14.66 14.90 9.21
C ALA A 458 -14.13 13.50 9.58
N GLY A 459 -13.33 13.42 10.63
CA GLY A 459 -13.02 12.13 11.25
C GLY A 459 -14.24 11.63 12.02
N ALA A 460 -14.50 10.33 12.00
CA ALA A 460 -15.61 9.76 12.75
C ALA A 460 -15.36 8.30 13.14
N PHE A 461 -16.04 7.86 14.19
CA PHE A 461 -16.08 6.48 14.65
C PHE A 461 -17.52 6.00 14.75
N VAL A 462 -17.73 4.73 14.40
CA VAL A 462 -18.94 3.99 14.76
C VAL A 462 -18.54 2.92 15.76
N THR A 463 -19.14 2.98 16.94
CA THR A 463 -18.94 2.04 18.04
C THR A 463 -20.22 1.27 18.29
N LEU A 464 -20.11 -0.05 18.35
CA LEU A 464 -21.17 -0.98 18.68
C LEU A 464 -20.89 -1.53 20.07
N LYS A 465 -21.88 -1.50 20.95
CA LYS A 465 -21.79 -2.15 22.26
C LYS A 465 -22.91 -3.18 22.40
N LEU A 466 -22.58 -4.37 22.89
CA LEU A 466 -23.54 -5.42 23.20
C LEU A 466 -23.63 -5.54 24.72
N HIS A 467 -24.80 -5.26 25.29
CA HIS A 467 -25.01 -5.26 26.75
C HIS A 467 -24.00 -4.38 27.54
N GLY A 468 -23.62 -3.24 26.96
CA GLY A 468 -22.65 -2.30 27.54
C GLY A 468 -21.18 -2.59 27.21
N GLU A 469 -20.86 -3.78 26.70
CA GLU A 469 -19.50 -4.19 26.34
C GLU A 469 -19.18 -3.88 24.87
N LEU A 470 -17.92 -3.55 24.58
CA LEU A 470 -17.48 -3.24 23.22
C LEU A 470 -17.67 -4.45 22.29
N ARG A 471 -18.43 -4.27 21.20
CA ARG A 471 -18.74 -5.31 20.19
C ARG A 471 -18.12 -5.03 18.82
N GLY A 472 -17.74 -3.79 18.56
CA GLY A 472 -17.02 -3.33 17.37
C GLY A 472 -16.77 -1.83 17.46
N CYS A 473 -15.62 -1.34 17.00
CA CYS A 473 -15.36 0.10 16.92
C CYS A 473 -14.33 0.37 15.84
N ILE A 474 -14.78 1.03 14.77
CA ILE A 474 -13.94 1.42 13.64
C ILE A 474 -14.17 2.90 13.32
N GLY A 475 -13.08 3.59 12.95
CA GLY A 475 -13.16 4.98 12.59
C GLY A 475 -11.91 5.52 11.91
N THR A 476 -12.04 6.74 11.41
CA THR A 476 -10.99 7.51 10.74
C THR A 476 -10.72 8.78 11.54
N ILE A 477 -9.44 9.06 11.80
CA ILE A 477 -9.02 10.26 12.55
C ILE A 477 -8.91 11.47 11.63
N GLU A 478 -8.42 11.26 10.42
CA GLU A 478 -8.21 12.32 9.45
C GLU A 478 -9.45 12.49 8.58
N PRO A 479 -9.89 13.74 8.33
CA PRO A 479 -11.05 14.05 7.51
C PRO A 479 -10.71 13.86 6.02
N ARG A 480 -10.65 12.59 5.57
CA ARG A 480 -10.24 12.19 4.20
C ARG A 480 -11.41 12.09 3.22
N GLU A 481 -12.61 11.82 3.72
CA GLU A 481 -13.82 11.66 2.92
C GLU A 481 -15.00 12.40 3.58
N PRO A 482 -16.11 12.66 2.83
CA PRO A 482 -17.35 13.18 3.39
C PRO A 482 -17.83 12.38 4.61
N LEU A 483 -18.28 13.08 5.66
CA LEU A 483 -18.64 12.45 6.93
C LEU A 483 -19.75 11.40 6.79
N ASP A 484 -20.75 11.63 5.93
CA ASP A 484 -21.79 10.64 5.61
C ASP A 484 -21.20 9.32 5.09
N ARG A 485 -20.22 9.39 4.18
CA ARG A 485 -19.51 8.20 3.65
C ARG A 485 -18.66 7.52 4.71
N ALA A 486 -17.96 8.30 5.54
CA ALA A 486 -17.18 7.77 6.64
C ALA A 486 -18.07 6.98 7.62
N ILE A 487 -19.26 7.50 7.97
CA ILE A 487 -20.20 6.80 8.85
C ILE A 487 -20.69 5.48 8.24
N ILE A 488 -21.06 5.49 6.95
CA ILE A 488 -21.51 4.27 6.25
C ILE A 488 -20.41 3.20 6.27
N ALA A 489 -19.18 3.59 5.90
CA ALA A 489 -18.05 2.68 5.86
C ALA A 489 -17.68 2.17 7.26
N ASN A 490 -17.65 3.04 8.26
CA ASN A 490 -17.28 2.67 9.62
C ASN A 490 -18.33 1.77 10.29
N ALA A 491 -19.62 1.98 10.03
CA ALA A 491 -20.69 1.09 10.50
C ALA A 491 -20.54 -0.33 9.92
N ASP A 492 -20.27 -0.43 8.62
CA ASP A 492 -20.00 -1.72 7.97
C ASP A 492 -18.78 -2.42 8.56
N ASN A 493 -17.69 -1.68 8.70
CA ASN A 493 -16.43 -2.20 9.21
C ASN A 493 -16.54 -2.63 10.67
N ALA A 494 -17.18 -1.81 11.52
CA ALA A 494 -17.41 -2.16 12.92
C ALA A 494 -18.26 -3.42 13.08
N ALA A 495 -19.22 -3.65 12.16
CA ALA A 495 -20.05 -4.85 12.19
C ALA A 495 -19.37 -6.10 11.63
N ARG A 496 -18.52 -5.99 10.60
CA ARG A 496 -18.07 -7.17 9.82
C ARG A 496 -16.56 -7.40 9.80
N ARG A 497 -15.75 -6.39 10.09
CA ARG A 497 -14.31 -6.38 9.77
C ARG A 497 -13.44 -5.87 10.91
N ASP A 498 -14.02 -5.61 12.07
CA ASP A 498 -13.23 -5.34 13.26
C ASP A 498 -12.46 -6.62 13.61
N PRO A 499 -11.12 -6.67 13.45
CA PRO A 499 -10.34 -7.91 13.58
C PRO A 499 -10.37 -8.48 15.00
N ARG A 500 -10.87 -7.72 15.98
CA ARG A 500 -11.01 -8.15 17.37
C ARG A 500 -12.24 -9.01 17.61
N PHE A 501 -13.21 -8.99 16.69
CA PHE A 501 -14.52 -9.63 16.90
C PHE A 501 -14.95 -10.43 15.67
N ASN A 502 -15.73 -11.49 15.89
CA ASN A 502 -16.46 -12.12 14.80
C ASN A 502 -17.52 -11.15 14.24
N PRO A 503 -17.92 -11.28 12.96
CA PRO A 503 -19.00 -10.47 12.40
C PRO A 503 -20.25 -10.50 13.29
N VAL A 504 -20.92 -9.36 13.43
CA VAL A 504 -22.18 -9.21 14.16
C VAL A 504 -23.23 -10.12 13.54
N ALA A 505 -23.84 -10.96 14.35
CA ALA A 505 -24.92 -11.84 13.95
C ALA A 505 -26.27 -11.09 13.92
N PRO A 506 -27.19 -11.44 13.02
CA PRO A 506 -28.54 -10.86 12.95
C PRO A 506 -29.28 -10.79 14.29
N ALA A 507 -29.12 -11.80 15.13
CA ALA A 507 -29.80 -11.89 16.43
C ALA A 507 -29.25 -10.89 17.47
N GLU A 508 -28.01 -10.41 17.30
CA GLU A 508 -27.36 -9.45 18.20
C GLU A 508 -27.88 -8.02 18.00
N LEU A 509 -28.39 -7.67 16.81
CA LEU A 509 -28.76 -6.29 16.44
C LEU A 509 -29.67 -5.62 17.46
N ARG A 510 -30.72 -6.32 17.90
CA ARG A 510 -31.71 -5.79 18.87
C ARG A 510 -31.13 -5.45 20.24
N ASP A 511 -29.96 -6.00 20.55
CA ASP A 511 -29.29 -5.85 21.84
C ASP A 511 -28.10 -4.89 21.75
N LEU A 512 -27.85 -4.32 20.55
CA LEU A 512 -26.78 -3.35 20.35
C LEU A 512 -27.18 -1.95 20.81
N GLU A 513 -26.25 -1.26 21.46
CA GLU A 513 -26.17 0.19 21.46
C GLU A 513 -25.23 0.63 20.34
N VAL A 514 -25.66 1.59 19.54
CA VAL A 514 -24.89 2.15 18.43
C VAL A 514 -24.52 3.58 18.79
N GLU A 515 -23.22 3.87 18.74
CA GLU A 515 -22.65 5.17 19.07
C GLU A 515 -21.91 5.73 17.85
N VAL A 516 -22.22 6.97 17.50
CA VAL A 516 -21.51 7.75 16.47
C VAL A 516 -20.73 8.85 17.16
N SER A 517 -19.43 8.90 16.91
CA SER A 517 -18.52 9.94 17.40
C SER A 517 -17.93 10.71 16.23
N VAL A 518 -18.14 12.02 16.18
CA VAL A 518 -17.56 12.92 15.16
C VAL A 518 -16.43 13.73 15.79
N LEU A 519 -15.29 13.76 15.11
CA LEU A 519 -14.05 14.37 15.59
C LEU A 519 -13.91 15.79 15.04
N THR A 520 -13.41 16.70 15.86
CA THR A 520 -12.83 17.95 15.36
C THR A 520 -11.57 17.65 14.55
N PRO A 521 -11.20 18.50 13.57
CA PRO A 521 -9.92 18.36 12.88
C PRO A 521 -8.74 18.25 13.85
N PRO A 522 -7.86 17.23 13.73
CA PRO A 522 -6.72 17.09 14.62
C PRO A 522 -5.80 18.31 14.55
N ARG A 523 -5.49 18.90 15.71
CA ARG A 523 -4.58 20.04 15.84
C ARG A 523 -3.25 19.60 16.47
N PRO A 524 -2.09 20.04 15.98
CA PRO A 524 -0.83 19.76 16.66
C PRO A 524 -0.77 20.45 18.03
N ILE A 525 -0.07 19.82 18.98
CA ILE A 525 0.35 20.46 20.23
C ILE A 525 1.87 20.51 20.28
N ALA A 526 2.40 21.63 20.78
CA ALA A 526 3.85 21.85 20.85
C ALA A 526 4.54 20.92 21.85
N SER A 527 3.82 20.47 22.86
CA SER A 527 4.33 19.52 23.83
C SER A 527 3.22 18.68 24.45
N TRP A 528 3.57 17.51 24.95
CA TRP A 528 2.66 16.57 25.58
C TRP A 528 2.01 17.14 26.85
N GLU A 529 2.63 18.10 27.55
CA GLU A 529 2.03 18.76 28.71
C GLU A 529 0.75 19.53 28.36
N ALA A 530 0.59 19.94 27.09
CA ALA A 530 -0.60 20.62 26.60
C ALA A 530 -1.79 19.67 26.35
N PHE A 531 -1.59 18.36 26.47
CA PHE A 531 -2.66 17.37 26.37
C PHE A 531 -3.61 17.45 27.57
N ARG A 532 -4.89 17.68 27.29
CA ARG A 532 -5.96 17.72 28.30
C ARG A 532 -6.67 16.38 28.40
N VAL A 533 -6.29 15.61 29.42
CA VAL A 533 -6.82 14.28 29.70
C VAL A 533 -8.34 14.36 29.90
N GLY A 534 -9.07 13.53 29.15
CA GLY A 534 -10.52 13.42 29.25
C GLY A 534 -11.33 14.45 28.48
N GLU A 535 -10.70 15.56 28.08
CA GLU A 535 -11.30 16.51 27.14
C GLU A 535 -10.91 16.17 25.69
N GLU A 536 -9.66 15.73 25.50
CA GLU A 536 -9.07 15.54 24.18
C GLU A 536 -8.73 14.07 23.93
N GLY A 537 -8.88 13.64 22.67
CA GLY A 537 -8.20 12.48 22.12
C GLY A 537 -6.80 12.89 21.71
N ILE A 538 -5.89 11.93 21.70
CA ILE A 538 -4.48 12.17 21.42
C ILE A 538 -3.92 11.13 20.46
N VAL A 539 -3.16 11.61 19.49
CA VAL A 539 -2.36 10.84 18.55
C VAL A 539 -0.90 11.05 18.90
N LEU A 540 -0.17 9.96 19.09
CA LEU A 540 1.30 9.96 19.20
C LEU A 540 1.88 9.47 17.88
N SER A 541 2.89 10.17 17.37
CA SER A 541 3.69 9.75 16.21
C SER A 541 5.17 9.85 16.54
N LYS A 542 5.92 8.75 16.43
CA LYS A 542 7.38 8.68 16.63
C LYS A 542 7.98 7.52 15.84
N ASP A 543 9.12 7.75 15.18
CA ASP A 543 9.89 6.74 14.42
C ASP A 543 9.03 5.92 13.43
N GLY A 544 8.10 6.60 12.74
CA GLY A 544 7.17 5.96 11.81
C GLY A 544 6.10 5.08 12.46
N ARG A 545 6.02 5.03 13.79
CA ARG A 545 4.96 4.37 14.55
C ARG A 545 3.94 5.39 15.03
N ARG A 546 2.68 4.97 15.06
CA ARG A 546 1.56 5.84 15.43
C ARG A 546 0.53 5.08 16.24
N ALA A 547 -0.03 5.72 17.25
CA ALA A 547 -1.21 5.23 17.95
C ALA A 547 -2.14 6.39 18.29
N VAL A 548 -3.40 6.05 18.58
CA VAL A 548 -4.44 6.99 18.97
C VAL A 548 -5.24 6.48 20.16
N PHE A 549 -5.63 7.41 21.04
CA PHE A 549 -6.69 7.23 22.02
C PHE A 549 -7.77 8.30 21.85
N LEU A 550 -9.02 7.88 22.03
CA LEU A 550 -10.18 8.78 22.12
C LEU A 550 -10.24 9.42 23.53
N PRO A 551 -10.92 10.56 23.71
CA PRO A 551 -10.96 11.27 25.00
C PRO A 551 -11.38 10.39 26.18
N GLU A 552 -12.37 9.52 25.99
CA GLU A 552 -12.90 8.66 27.06
C GLU A 552 -11.94 7.57 27.55
N VAL A 553 -10.90 7.21 26.78
CA VAL A 553 -10.03 6.07 27.15
C VAL A 553 -9.31 6.35 28.47
N ALA A 554 -8.72 7.53 28.60
CA ALA A 554 -8.01 7.90 29.83
C ALA A 554 -8.96 8.06 31.01
N LEU A 555 -10.14 8.68 30.79
CA LEU A 555 -11.16 8.85 31.83
C LEU A 555 -11.70 7.51 32.34
N GLY A 556 -12.05 6.60 31.43
CA GLY A 556 -12.61 5.30 31.77
C GLY A 556 -11.63 4.41 32.56
N GLN A 557 -10.33 4.65 32.42
CA GLN A 557 -9.28 3.92 33.13
C GLN A 557 -8.75 4.67 34.36
N GLY A 558 -9.17 5.92 34.58
CA GLY A 558 -8.61 6.78 35.63
C GLY A 558 -7.13 7.10 35.43
N TRP A 559 -6.63 7.05 34.19
CA TRP A 559 -5.21 7.27 33.90
C TRP A 559 -4.84 8.75 33.98
N THR A 560 -3.68 9.00 34.56
CA THR A 560 -3.00 10.29 34.47
C THR A 560 -2.53 10.58 33.03
N ARG A 561 -2.06 11.80 32.78
CA ARG A 561 -1.53 12.20 31.48
C ARG A 561 -0.35 11.31 31.08
N GLU A 562 0.59 11.12 31.99
CA GLU A 562 1.81 10.36 31.80
C GLU A 562 1.52 8.88 31.57
N GLU A 563 0.56 8.31 32.32
CA GLU A 563 0.11 6.93 32.11
C GLU A 563 -0.56 6.79 30.74
N THR A 564 -1.43 7.72 30.37
CA THR A 564 -2.10 7.73 29.06
C THR A 564 -1.08 7.73 27.93
N LEU A 565 -0.08 8.60 28.00
CA LEU A 565 1.00 8.68 27.01
C LEU A 565 1.87 7.42 26.99
N SER A 566 2.10 6.81 28.15
CA SER A 566 2.89 5.58 28.27
C SER A 566 2.18 4.38 27.65
N TYR A 567 0.88 4.22 27.91
CA TYR A 567 0.06 3.20 27.26
C TYR A 567 -0.12 3.47 25.77
N LEU A 568 -0.21 4.75 25.37
CA LEU A 568 -0.30 5.13 23.97
C LEU A 568 0.99 4.78 23.21
N ALA A 569 2.16 5.03 23.81
CA ALA A 569 3.45 4.63 23.25
C ALA A 569 3.54 3.10 23.11
N ARG A 570 3.16 2.34 24.15
CA ARG A 570 3.08 0.87 24.06
C ARG A 570 2.13 0.39 22.96
N LYS A 571 0.98 1.05 22.80
CA LYS A 571 0.02 0.77 21.72
C LYS A 571 0.61 1.06 20.34
N ALA A 572 1.50 2.04 20.22
CA ALA A 572 2.29 2.28 19.01
C ALA A 572 3.46 1.27 18.85
N GLY A 573 3.59 0.30 19.76
CA GLY A 573 4.69 -0.66 19.82
C GLY A 573 5.99 -0.07 20.34
N LEU A 574 5.99 1.15 20.90
CA LEU A 574 7.18 1.84 21.41
C LEU A 574 7.42 1.53 22.90
N PRO A 575 8.65 1.74 23.42
CA PRO A 575 8.89 1.76 24.87
C PRO A 575 7.95 2.74 25.59
N ALA A 576 7.61 2.41 26.84
CA ALA A 576 6.60 3.14 27.61
C ALA A 576 6.94 4.62 27.85
N ASP A 577 8.21 4.97 27.84
CA ASP A 577 8.74 6.33 28.04
C ASP A 577 9.11 7.03 26.73
N ALA A 578 8.95 6.37 25.58
CA ALA A 578 9.38 6.88 24.28
C ALA A 578 8.68 8.19 23.87
N TRP A 579 7.56 8.54 24.51
CA TRP A 579 6.84 9.79 24.29
C TRP A 579 7.57 11.03 24.86
N ARG A 580 8.57 10.83 25.74
CA ARG A 580 9.29 11.93 26.41
C ARG A 580 10.27 12.67 25.51
N ASP A 581 10.76 12.04 24.45
CA ASP A 581 11.75 12.61 23.54
C ASP A 581 11.45 12.23 22.08
N GLY A 582 11.55 13.19 21.15
CA GLY A 582 11.37 12.96 19.72
C GLY A 582 9.97 12.53 19.24
N ALA A 583 8.95 12.55 20.12
CA ALA A 583 7.56 12.27 19.73
C ALA A 583 6.81 13.54 19.34
N SER A 584 5.92 13.41 18.35
CA SER A 584 4.99 14.48 17.96
C SER A 584 3.56 14.10 18.30
N PHE A 585 2.75 15.10 18.63
CA PHE A 585 1.39 14.90 19.14
C PHE A 585 0.38 15.75 18.38
N THR A 586 -0.75 15.14 18.04
CA THR A 586 -1.95 15.88 17.63
C THR A 586 -3.11 15.50 18.54
N VAL A 587 -3.99 16.46 18.79
CA VAL A 587 -5.17 16.29 19.63
C VAL A 587 -6.44 16.68 18.90
N PHE A 588 -7.56 16.14 19.33
CA PHE A 588 -8.88 16.44 18.80
C PHE A 588 -9.91 16.26 19.91
N THR A 589 -11.09 16.86 19.79
CA THR A 589 -12.23 16.56 20.66
C THR A 589 -13.26 15.76 19.90
N THR A 590 -14.16 15.09 20.61
CA THR A 590 -15.27 14.33 20.01
C THR A 590 -16.60 14.88 20.49
N THR A 591 -17.58 14.85 19.57
CA THR A 591 -19.00 15.01 19.89
C THR A 591 -19.69 13.72 19.49
N LYS A 592 -20.53 13.18 20.36
CA LYS A 592 -21.08 11.84 20.19
C LYS A 592 -22.54 11.73 20.55
N TYR A 593 -23.19 10.76 19.91
CA TYR A 593 -24.54 10.35 20.21
C TYR A 593 -24.60 8.83 20.21
N ALA A 594 -25.13 8.27 21.29
CA ALA A 594 -25.36 6.84 21.46
C ALA A 594 -26.85 6.60 21.69
N ALA A 595 -27.40 5.60 21.02
CA ALA A 595 -28.75 5.13 21.28
C ALA A 595 -28.85 3.63 20.99
N PRO A 596 -29.77 2.92 21.68
CA PRO A 596 -30.08 1.54 21.34
C PRO A 596 -30.45 1.39 19.86
N TYR A 597 -30.05 0.29 19.26
CA TYR A 597 -30.52 -0.11 17.95
C TYR A 597 -32.06 -0.23 18.01
N PRO A 598 -32.79 0.38 17.07
CA PRO A 598 -34.23 0.50 17.17
C PRO A 598 -34.91 -0.87 17.16
N ALA A 599 -35.71 -1.12 18.20
CA ALA A 599 -36.56 -2.29 18.28
C ALA A 599 -37.75 -2.12 17.31
N GLY A 600 -37.57 -2.51 16.06
CA GLY A 600 -38.65 -2.62 15.06
C GLY A 600 -38.48 -1.74 13.83
N THR A 601 -37.68 -2.18 12.87
CA THR A 601 -37.74 -1.73 11.48
C THR A 601 -38.33 -2.90 10.64
N PRO A 602 -39.34 -2.66 9.78
CA PRO A 602 -40.22 -3.72 9.27
C PRO A 602 -39.52 -4.60 8.24
N GLY A 603 -39.70 -5.92 8.37
CA GLY A 603 -39.16 -6.90 7.41
C GLY A 603 -38.95 -8.32 7.97
N ARG A 604 -39.80 -8.77 8.90
CA ARG A 604 -40.04 -10.20 9.11
C ARG A 604 -41.04 -10.70 8.08
#